data_AF-A0A5Q4DEY7-F1
#
_entry.id   AF-A0A5Q4DEY7-F1
#
_cell.length_a   1.000
_cell.length_b   1.000
_cell.length_c   1.000
_cell.angle_alpha   90.00
_cell.angle_beta   90.00
_cell.angle_gamma   90.00
#
_symmetry.space_group_name_H-M   'P 1'
#
loop_
_entity.id
_entity.type
_entity.pdbx_description
1 polymer ?
#
loop_
_entity_poly.entity_id
_entity_poly.type
_entity_poly.pdbx_seq_one_letter_code
_entity_poly.pdbx_strand_id
1 'polypeptide(L)'
;MIDAPPLTGEIAITLAIGLGALALFIWNRIRIDVVTLLVMVAVILTGVVSPQEGISGFANEATITVAAMFVLSAGLVRTGGVEVLGKWMKRMAGESEFRLLAVSLAIVIPVSAFINNTPV
;
A
#
# COMPACT_ATOMS: atom_id res chain seq x y z
N MET A 1 33.65 17.30 -3.10
CA MET A 1 32.80 17.67 -4.24
C MET A 1 32.07 16.42 -4.66
N ILE A 2 30.75 16.36 -4.46
CA ILE A 2 29.91 15.29 -5.00
C ILE A 2 29.64 15.73 -6.43
N ASP A 3 30.42 15.22 -7.38
CA ASP A 3 30.09 15.36 -8.80
C ASP A 3 28.80 14.58 -9.01
N ALA A 4 27.68 15.30 -9.12
CA ALA A 4 26.43 14.67 -9.53
C ALA A 4 26.71 13.99 -10.88
N PRO A 5 26.45 12.67 -11.02
CA PRO A 5 26.64 12.02 -12.29
C PRO A 5 25.84 12.79 -13.35
N PRO A 6 26.39 13.00 -14.56
CA PRO A 6 25.66 13.68 -15.62
C PRO A 6 24.31 12.98 -15.80
N LEU A 7 23.22 13.74 -16.01
CA LEU A 7 21.89 13.19 -16.29
C LEU A 7 22.00 12.25 -17.50
N THR A 8 22.18 10.96 -17.24
CA THR A 8 22.07 9.93 -18.28
C THR A 8 20.62 9.96 -18.77
N GLY A 9 20.43 9.79 -20.08
CA GLY A 9 19.09 9.90 -20.70
C GLY A 9 18.05 9.03 -19.99
N GLU A 10 18.47 7.86 -19.49
CA GLU A 10 17.66 6.95 -18.69
C GLU A 10 17.16 7.55 -17.37
N ILE A 11 18.01 8.30 -16.64
CA ILE A 11 17.63 8.98 -15.39
C ILE A 11 16.58 10.05 -15.69
N ALA A 12 16.79 10.87 -16.73
CA ALA A 12 15.85 11.91 -17.10
C ALA A 12 14.48 11.35 -17.50
N ILE A 13 14.45 10.26 -18.28
CA ILE A 13 13.22 9.56 -18.66
C ILE A 13 12.51 8.99 -17.43
N THR A 14 13.25 8.29 -16.56
CA THR A 14 12.68 7.69 -15.35
C THR A 14 12.06 8.74 -14.44
N LEU A 15 12.77 9.85 -14.21
CA LEU A 15 12.26 10.97 -13.42
C LEU A 15 11.04 11.64 -14.07
N ALA A 16 11.03 11.81 -15.38
CA ALA A 16 9.89 12.38 -16.10
C ALA A 16 8.64 11.50 -15.96
N ILE A 17 8.79 10.17 -16.11
CA ILE A 17 7.69 9.21 -15.90
C ILE A 17 7.21 9.26 -14.44
N GLY A 18 8.13 9.26 -13.48
CA GLY A 18 7.80 9.34 -12.06
C GLY A 18 7.07 10.63 -11.66
N LEU A 19 7.52 11.78 -12.18
CA LEU A 19 6.85 13.06 -11.97
C LEU A 19 5.48 13.10 -12.65
N GLY A 20 5.35 12.51 -13.84
CA GLY A 20 4.06 12.34 -14.51
C GLY A 20 3.09 11.49 -13.69
N ALA A 21 3.56 10.37 -13.13
CA ALA A 21 2.78 9.52 -12.24
C ALA A 21 2.33 10.28 -10.99
N LEU A 22 3.24 11.02 -10.35
CA LEU A 22 2.94 11.86 -9.19
C LEU A 22 1.87 12.91 -9.52
N ALA A 23 2.01 13.60 -10.65
CA ALA A 23 1.02 14.58 -11.09
C ALA A 23 -0.35 13.94 -11.32
N LEU A 24 -0.41 12.75 -11.93
CA LEU A 24 -1.64 12.00 -12.13
C LEU A 24 -2.27 11.54 -10.81
N PHE A 25 -1.46 11.10 -9.85
CA PHE A 25 -1.92 10.75 -8.50
C PHE A 25 -2.49 11.96 -7.76
N ILE A 26 -1.82 13.12 -7.83
CA ILE A 26 -2.31 14.38 -7.23
C ILE A 26 -3.61 14.82 -7.90
N TRP A 27 -3.70 14.68 -9.23
CA TRP A 27 -4.88 15.07 -9.99
C TRP A 27 -6.09 14.18 -9.71
N ASN A 28 -5.87 12.92 -9.32
CA ASN A 28 -6.87 11.94 -8.85
C ASN A 28 -8.12 11.80 -9.76
N ARG A 29 -8.00 12.08 -11.06
CA ARG A 29 -9.08 11.86 -12.04
C ARG A 29 -9.04 10.47 -12.67
N ILE A 30 -7.88 9.83 -12.66
CA ILE A 30 -7.65 8.51 -13.23
C ILE A 30 -7.46 7.54 -12.08
N ARG A 31 -8.04 6.35 -12.17
CA ARG A 31 -7.86 5.28 -11.18
C ARG A 31 -6.38 4.99 -10.98
N ILE A 32 -5.96 4.83 -9.71
CA ILE A 32 -4.58 4.54 -9.34
C ILE A 32 -4.02 3.31 -10.08
N ASP A 33 -4.82 2.24 -10.19
CA ASP A 33 -4.46 1.01 -10.90
C ASP A 33 -4.14 1.26 -12.39
N VAL A 34 -4.83 2.21 -13.02
CA VAL A 34 -4.61 2.55 -14.42
C VAL A 34 -3.33 3.36 -14.56
N VAL A 35 -3.08 4.31 -13.66
CA VAL A 35 -1.85 5.09 -13.65
C VAL A 35 -0.63 4.19 -13.45
N THR A 36 -0.67 3.23 -12.51
CA THR A 36 0.44 2.30 -12.28
C THR A 36 0.71 1.40 -13.49
N LEU A 37 -0.34 0.91 -14.18
CA LEU A 37 -0.19 0.17 -15.43
C LEU A 37 0.40 1.04 -16.54
N LEU A 38 -0.01 2.30 -16.66
CA LEU A 38 0.56 3.25 -17.63
C LEU A 38 2.04 3.50 -17.35
N VAL A 39 2.44 3.67 -16.10
CA VAL A 39 3.85 3.81 -15.70
C VAL A 39 4.65 2.58 -16.11
N MET A 40 4.15 1.38 -15.80
CA MET A 40 4.80 0.13 -16.19
C MET A 40 5.01 0.06 -17.71
N VAL A 41 3.95 0.32 -18.49
CA VAL A 41 4.02 0.32 -19.95
C VAL A 41 4.99 1.39 -20.46
N ALA A 42 4.97 2.60 -19.89
CA ALA A 42 5.85 3.70 -20.29
C ALA A 42 7.33 3.35 -20.08
N VAL A 43 7.71 2.82 -18.93
CA VAL A 43 9.12 2.47 -18.64
C VAL A 43 9.60 1.35 -19.57
N ILE A 44 8.77 0.33 -19.86
CA ILE A 44 9.10 -0.74 -20.81
C ILE A 44 9.26 -0.19 -22.23
N LEU A 45 8.32 0.65 -22.70
CA LEU A 45 8.36 1.20 -24.06
C LEU A 45 9.54 2.14 -24.29
N THR A 46 9.98 2.85 -23.25
CA THR A 46 11.17 3.70 -23.32
C THR A 46 12.48 2.91 -23.32
N GLY A 47 12.44 1.59 -23.09
CA GLY A 47 13.62 0.72 -23.06
C GLY A 47 14.52 0.92 -21.83
N VAL A 48 14.07 1.71 -20.84
CA VAL A 48 14.78 1.91 -19.58
C VAL A 48 14.89 0.61 -18.79
N VAL A 49 13.89 -0.27 -18.93
CA VAL A 49 13.89 -1.63 -18.38
C VAL A 49 13.39 -2.61 -19.43
N SER A 50 13.84 -3.86 -19.33
CA SER A 50 13.31 -4.96 -20.13
C SER A 50 11.85 -5.27 -19.73
N PRO A 51 11.05 -5.90 -20.62
CA PRO A 51 9.70 -6.34 -20.27
C PRO A 51 9.65 -7.24 -19.04
N GLN A 52 10.66 -8.10 -18.84
CA GLN A 52 10.77 -9.00 -17.69
C GLN A 52 10.97 -8.21 -16.39
N GLU A 53 11.85 -7.20 -16.40
CA GLU A 53 12.06 -6.31 -15.25
C GLU A 53 10.82 -5.48 -14.95
N GLY A 54 10.15 -4.94 -15.99
CA GLY A 54 8.95 -4.12 -15.82
C GLY A 54 7.78 -4.85 -15.14
N ILE A 55 7.61 -6.16 -15.40
CA ILE A 55 6.57 -6.98 -14.74
C ILE A 55 7.05 -7.63 -13.43
N SER A 56 8.35 -7.63 -13.15
CA SER A 56 8.91 -8.30 -11.95
C SER A 56 8.36 -7.73 -10.64
N GLY A 57 7.89 -6.48 -10.63
CA GLY A 57 7.24 -5.85 -9.48
C GLY A 57 5.98 -6.57 -8.96
N PHE A 58 5.29 -7.33 -9.80
CA PHE A 58 4.15 -8.15 -9.37
C PHE A 58 4.56 -9.36 -8.52
N ALA A 59 5.78 -9.86 -8.71
CA ALA A 59 6.34 -10.97 -7.94
C ALA A 59 7.09 -10.50 -6.68
N ASN A 60 7.02 -9.22 -6.33
CA ASN A 60 7.66 -8.69 -5.15
C ASN A 60 7.03 -9.26 -3.87
N GLU A 61 7.87 -9.64 -2.91
CA GLU A 61 7.46 -10.23 -1.63
C GLU A 61 6.45 -9.35 -0.87
N ALA A 62 6.62 -8.02 -0.91
CA ALA A 62 5.68 -7.09 -0.29
C ALA A 62 4.30 -7.13 -0.96
N THR A 63 4.26 -7.18 -2.30
CA THR A 63 3.00 -7.29 -3.08
C THR A 63 2.26 -8.59 -2.73
N ILE A 64 2.97 -9.71 -2.67
CA ILE A 64 2.41 -11.01 -2.31
C ILE A 64 1.89 -11.00 -0.86
N THR A 65 2.65 -10.40 0.06
CA THR A 65 2.26 -10.26 1.47
C THR A 65 0.96 -9.48 1.62
N VAL A 66 0.82 -8.35 0.92
CA VAL A 66 -0.42 -7.55 0.92
C VAL A 66 -1.59 -8.35 0.35
N ALA A 67 -1.40 -9.08 -0.74
CA ALA A 67 -2.42 -9.95 -1.31
C ALA A 67 -2.89 -11.03 -0.31
N ALA A 68 -1.94 -11.67 0.41
CA ALA A 68 -2.26 -12.63 1.45
C ALA A 68 -3.01 -12.00 2.63
N MET A 69 -2.63 -10.79 3.04
CA MET A 69 -3.33 -10.05 4.09
C MET A 69 -4.78 -9.70 3.70
N PHE A 70 -5.07 -9.39 2.44
CA PHE A 70 -6.45 -9.22 1.97
C PHE A 70 -7.26 -10.52 2.08
N VAL A 71 -6.67 -11.66 1.73
CA VAL A 71 -7.33 -12.97 1.89
C VAL A 71 -7.58 -13.28 3.38
N LEU A 72 -6.60 -13.02 4.24
CA LEU A 72 -6.72 -13.20 5.69
C LEU A 72 -7.82 -12.30 6.28
N SER A 73 -7.84 -11.01 5.90
CA SER A 73 -8.86 -10.05 6.33
C SER A 73 -10.25 -10.50 5.92
N ALA A 74 -10.43 -10.89 4.65
CA ALA A 74 -11.69 -11.43 4.16
C ALA A 74 -12.12 -12.71 4.91
N GLY A 75 -11.16 -13.59 5.23
CA GLY A 75 -11.39 -14.78 6.04
C GLY A 75 -11.85 -14.46 7.47
N LEU A 76 -11.23 -13.47 8.10
CA LEU A 76 -11.58 -13.05 9.46
C LEU A 76 -12.99 -12.44 9.53
N VAL A 77 -13.36 -11.61 8.55
CA VAL A 77 -14.71 -11.05 8.43
C VAL A 77 -15.73 -12.16 8.18
N ARG A 78 -15.45 -13.05 7.23
CA ARG A 78 -16.39 -14.13 6.85
C ARG A 78 -16.62 -15.16 7.97
N THR A 79 -15.63 -15.38 8.83
CA THR A 79 -15.71 -16.33 9.95
C THR A 79 -16.36 -15.75 11.21
N GLY A 80 -16.66 -14.44 11.24
CA GLY A 80 -17.21 -13.80 12.43
C GLY A 80 -16.14 -13.37 13.45
N GLY A 81 -14.85 -13.49 13.11
CA GLY A 81 -13.74 -13.23 14.03
C GLY A 81 -13.67 -11.76 14.46
N VAL A 82 -13.96 -10.86 13.52
CA VAL A 82 -14.04 -9.41 13.79
C VAL A 82 -15.17 -9.11 14.79
N GLU A 83 -16.31 -9.77 14.66
CA GLU A 83 -17.48 -9.62 15.52
C GLU A 83 -17.21 -10.15 16.94
N VAL A 84 -16.44 -11.24 17.06
CA VAL A 84 -16.02 -11.77 18.37
C VAL A 84 -15.11 -10.77 19.08
N LEU A 85 -14.11 -10.21 18.38
CA LEU A 85 -13.23 -9.18 18.92
C LEU A 85 -14.02 -7.92 19.31
N GLY A 86 -14.94 -7.48 18.46
CA GLY A 86 -15.82 -6.33 18.73
C GLY A 86 -16.69 -6.53 19.98
N LYS A 87 -17.26 -7.73 20.18
CA LYS A 87 -18.01 -8.07 21.39
C LYS A 87 -17.13 -8.07 22.63
N TRP A 88 -15.90 -8.57 22.53
CA TRP A 88 -14.95 -8.57 23.65
C TRP A 88 -14.56 -7.14 24.06
N MET A 89 -14.22 -6.28 23.08
CA MET A 89 -13.95 -4.87 23.33
C MET A 89 -15.17 -4.16 23.94
N LYS A 90 -16.38 -4.41 23.42
CA LYS A 90 -17.61 -3.84 23.99
C LYS A 90 -17.84 -4.28 25.44
N ARG A 91 -17.57 -5.55 25.78
CA ARG A 91 -17.68 -6.04 27.17
C ARG A 91 -16.71 -5.33 28.11
N MET A 92 -15.47 -5.09 27.68
CA MET A 92 -14.49 -4.32 28.46
C MET A 92 -14.87 -2.84 28.59
N ALA A 93 -15.44 -2.28 27.52
CA ALA A 93 -15.83 -0.88 27.44
C ALA A 93 -17.22 -0.57 28.04
N GLY A 94 -18.07 -1.57 28.27
CA GLY A 94 -19.48 -1.40 28.67
C GLY A 94 -20.23 -0.40 27.79
N GLU A 95 -21.03 0.48 28.41
CA GLU A 95 -21.90 1.44 27.70
C GLU A 95 -21.24 2.79 27.39
N SER A 96 -19.96 3.00 27.71
CA SER A 96 -19.29 4.29 27.49
C SER A 96 -18.51 4.29 26.18
N GLU A 97 -18.90 5.18 25.27
CA GLU A 97 -18.19 5.41 24.00
C GLU A 97 -16.73 5.83 24.23
N PHE A 98 -16.47 6.69 25.21
CA PHE A 98 -15.11 7.12 25.55
C PHE A 98 -14.25 5.94 26.03
N ARG A 99 -14.83 5.03 26.81
CA ARG A 99 -14.12 3.83 27.26
C ARG A 99 -13.89 2.84 26.11
N LEU A 100 -14.80 2.76 25.14
CA LEU A 100 -14.61 1.95 23.93
C LEU A 100 -13.45 2.47 23.10
N LEU A 101 -13.40 3.78 22.85
CA LEU A 101 -12.27 4.42 22.18
C LEU A 101 -10.96 4.15 22.93
N ALA A 102 -10.94 4.30 24.25
CA ALA A 102 -9.75 4.04 25.05
C ALA A 102 -9.28 2.58 24.97
N VAL A 103 -10.20 1.60 25.03
CA VAL A 103 -9.88 0.17 24.87
C VAL A 103 -9.35 -0.11 23.46
N SER A 104 -9.99 0.44 22.43
CA SER A 104 -9.53 0.29 21.03
C SER A 104 -8.13 0.87 20.84
N LEU A 105 -7.86 2.08 21.34
CA LEU A 105 -6.54 2.69 21.28
C LEU A 105 -5.50 1.87 22.04
N ALA A 106 -5.83 1.40 23.24
CA ALA A 106 -4.92 0.59 24.05
C ALA A 106 -4.53 -0.73 23.38
N ILE A 107 -5.40 -1.30 22.54
CA ILE A 107 -5.12 -2.52 21.78
C ILE A 107 -4.39 -2.20 20.46
N VAL A 108 -4.87 -1.20 19.70
CA VAL A 108 -4.36 -0.90 18.36
C VAL A 108 -2.97 -0.28 18.40
N ILE A 109 -2.68 0.63 19.35
CA ILE A 109 -1.37 1.30 19.44
C ILE A 109 -0.20 0.30 19.52
N PRO A 110 -0.17 -0.66 20.47
CA PRO A 110 0.94 -1.61 20.54
C PRO A 110 0.97 -2.54 19.33
N VAL A 111 -0.18 -2.95 18.79
CA VAL A 111 -0.25 -3.83 17.61
C VAL A 111 0.26 -3.13 16.34
N SER A 112 -0.10 -1.86 16.14
CA SER A 112 0.32 -1.03 15.01
C SER A 112 1.83 -0.74 15.02
N ALA A 113 2.51 -0.89 16.16
CA ALA A 113 3.97 -0.76 16.21
C ALA A 113 4.69 -1.94 15.52
N PHE A 114 4.01 -3.09 15.39
CA PHE A 114 4.55 -4.30 14.77
C PHE A 114 3.91 -4.63 13.42
N ILE A 115 2.72 -4.11 13.13
CA ILE A 115 1.97 -4.33 11.89
C ILE A 115 1.98 -3.06 11.05
N ASN A 116 2.43 -3.18 9.80
CA ASN A 116 2.35 -2.07 8.83
C ASN A 116 0.88 -1.85 8.43
N ASN A 117 0.39 -0.61 8.53
CA ASN A 117 -1.03 -0.27 8.34
C ASN A 117 -1.50 -0.28 6.87
N THR A 118 -0.85 -1.07 6.02
CA THR A 118 -0.97 -0.96 4.56
C THR A 118 -2.09 -1.83 3.92
N PRO A 119 -2.66 -2.87 4.56
CA PRO A 119 -3.85 -3.52 4.02
C PRO A 119 -5.01 -3.59 5.01
N VAL A 120 -5.83 -2.53 5.05
CA VAL A 120 -7.29 -2.50 5.27
C VAL A 120 -7.85 -1.17 4.82
#